data_AF-A0A970E6I6-F1
#
_entry.id   AF-A0A970E6I6-F1
#
_cell.length_a   1.000
_cell.length_b   1.000
_cell.length_c   1.000
_cell.angle_alpha   90.00
_cell.angle_beta   90.00
_cell.angle_gamma   90.00
#
_symmetry.space_group_name_H-M   'P 1'
#
loop_
_entity.id
_entity.type
_entity.pdbx_description
1 polymer ?
#
loop_
_entity_poly.entity_id
_entity_poly.type
_entity_poly.pdbx_seq_one_letter_code
_entity_poly.pdbx_strand_id
1 'polypeptide(L)'
;MSRTEEKLLRKKEKMRRLKNIWLLVLCFILFLSMLYIADVRTSELVSKKDGSHAFLLNIENSRYLRIDIAGETYRFNIENLIIFAKQILERLKEAFRFIMDTLGS
;
A
#
# COMPACT_ATOMS: atom_id res chain seq x y z
N MET A 1 19.91 -23.16 -34.91
CA MET A 1 19.12 -22.18 -34.11
C MET A 1 20.06 -21.04 -33.75
N SER A 2 19.73 -19.81 -34.13
CA SER A 2 20.66 -18.68 -34.01
C SER A 2 20.75 -18.21 -32.54
N ARG A 3 21.94 -17.76 -32.11
CA ARG A 3 22.20 -17.21 -30.75
C ARG A 3 21.22 -16.09 -30.36
N THR A 4 20.66 -15.39 -31.36
CA THR A 4 19.68 -14.32 -31.19
C THR A 4 18.28 -14.86 -30.87
N GLU A 5 17.92 -16.03 -31.40
CA GLU A 5 16.62 -16.69 -31.17
C GLU A 5 16.52 -17.27 -29.76
N GLU A 6 17.61 -17.87 -29.25
CA GLU A 6 17.67 -18.35 -27.85
C GLU A 6 17.52 -17.23 -26.82
N LYS A 7 18.13 -16.06 -27.07
CA LYS A 7 17.99 -14.88 -26.20
C LYS A 7 16.56 -14.35 -26.19
N LEU A 8 15.89 -14.32 -27.35
CA LEU A 8 14.50 -13.90 -27.48
C LEU A 8 13.55 -14.86 -26.75
N LEU A 9 13.74 -16.18 -26.89
CA LEU A 9 12.93 -17.18 -26.20
C LEU A 9 13.08 -17.09 -24.68
N ARG A 10 14.30 -16.98 -24.15
CA ARG A 10 14.54 -16.79 -22.71
C ARG A 10 13.91 -15.50 -22.17
N LYS A 11 13.92 -14.41 -22.94
CA LYS A 11 13.27 -13.15 -22.55
C LYS A 11 11.74 -13.29 -22.52
N LYS A 12 11.15 -14.00 -23.48
CA LYS A 12 9.72 -14.27 -23.57
C LYS A 12 9.23 -15.15 -22.42
N GLU A 13 10.03 -16.15 -22.03
CA GLU A 13 9.73 -17.02 -20.90
C GLU A 13 9.80 -16.28 -19.56
N LYS A 14 10.81 -15.42 -19.36
CA LYS A 14 10.90 -14.55 -18.18
C LYS A 14 9.71 -13.61 -18.06
N MET A 15 9.29 -12.97 -19.15
CA MET A 15 8.09 -12.11 -19.14
C MET A 15 6.82 -12.88 -18.79
N ARG A 16 6.69 -14.14 -19.24
CA ARG A 16 5.54 -14.99 -18.90
C ARG A 16 5.49 -15.29 -17.40
N ARG A 17 6.64 -15.60 -16.79
CA ARG A 17 6.74 -15.79 -15.32
C ARG A 17 6.41 -14.50 -14.57
N LEU A 18 6.92 -13.36 -15.04
CA LEU A 18 6.61 -12.05 -14.46
C LEU A 18 5.12 -11.73 -14.51
N LYS A 19 4.46 -12.01 -15.63
CA LYS A 19 3.01 -11.82 -15.79
C LYS A 19 2.20 -12.68 -14.81
N ASN A 20 2.63 -13.92 -14.58
CA ASN A 20 1.98 -14.81 -13.61
C ASN A 20 2.15 -14.31 -12.17
N ILE A 21 3.36 -13.85 -11.80
CA ILE A 21 3.60 -13.24 -10.49
C ILE A 21 2.73 -11.98 -10.33
N TRP A 22 2.65 -11.16 -11.36
CA TRP A 22 1.85 -9.94 -11.35
C TRP A 22 0.35 -10.24 -11.18
N LEU A 23 -0.14 -11.30 -11.82
CA LEU A 23 -1.51 -11.79 -11.64
C LEU A 23 -1.76 -12.23 -10.19
N LEU A 24 -0.83 -12.98 -9.59
CA LEU A 24 -0.93 -13.43 -8.19
C LEU A 24 -0.93 -12.24 -7.22
N VAL A 25 -0.08 -11.24 -7.46
CA VAL A 25 -0.05 -10.00 -6.67
C VAL A 25 -1.38 -9.27 -6.78
N LEU A 26 -1.96 -9.19 -7.98
CA LEU A 26 -3.23 -8.52 -8.20
C LEU A 26 -4.39 -9.27 -7.51
N CYS A 27 -4.39 -10.61 -7.57
CA CYS A 27 -5.31 -11.44 -6.79
C CYS A 27 -5.15 -11.23 -5.29
N PHE A 28 -3.92 -11.12 -4.79
CA PHE A 28 -3.65 -10.87 -3.38
C PHE A 28 -4.14 -9.49 -2.92
N ILE A 29 -3.94 -8.46 -3.75
CA ILE A 29 -4.46 -7.11 -3.48
C ILE A 29 -6.00 -7.12 -3.46
N LEU A 30 -6.65 -7.80 -4.41
CA LEU A 30 -8.11 -7.94 -4.43
C LEU A 30 -8.64 -8.73 -3.23
N PHE A 31 -7.90 -9.74 -2.78
CA PHE A 31 -8.26 -10.48 -1.57
C PHE A 31 -8.17 -9.59 -0.33
N LEU A 32 -7.08 -8.83 -0.19
CA LEU A 32 -6.92 -7.86 0.90
C LEU A 32 -7.97 -6.75 0.85
N SER A 33 -8.34 -6.27 -0.34
CA SER A 33 -9.38 -5.25 -0.47
C SER A 33 -10.76 -5.79 -0.13
N MET A 34 -11.08 -7.03 -0.50
CA MET A 34 -12.32 -7.70 -0.07
C MET A 34 -12.36 -7.91 1.44
N LEU A 35 -11.24 -8.33 2.05
CA LEU A 35 -11.14 -8.41 3.52
C LEU A 35 -11.35 -7.05 4.17
N TYR A 36 -10.72 -6.00 3.65
CA TYR A 36 -10.88 -4.65 4.17
C TYR A 36 -12.33 -4.14 4.03
N ILE A 37 -12.98 -4.35 2.88
CA ILE A 37 -14.38 -3.95 2.67
C ILE A 37 -15.32 -4.77 3.57
N ALA A 38 -15.07 -6.07 3.72
CA ALA A 38 -15.85 -6.92 4.60
C ALA A 38 -15.69 -6.50 6.06
N ASP A 39 -14.47 -6.18 6.50
CA ASP A 39 -14.17 -5.71 7.85
C ASP A 39 -14.79 -4.33 8.11
N VAL A 40 -14.70 -3.39 7.15
CA VAL A 40 -15.38 -2.08 7.21
C VAL A 40 -16.90 -2.25 7.29
N ARG A 41 -17.50 -3.13 6.47
CA ARG A 41 -18.94 -3.38 6.52
C ARG A 41 -19.38 -4.04 7.82
N THR A 42 -18.57 -4.97 8.34
CA THR A 42 -18.85 -5.65 9.61
C THR A 42 -18.72 -4.66 10.76
N SER A 43 -17.71 -3.79 10.72
CA SER A 43 -17.52 -2.66 11.64
C SER A 43 -18.68 -1.66 11.58
N GLU A 44 -19.17 -1.29 10.39
CA GLU A 44 -20.35 -0.43 10.23
C GLU A 44 -21.65 -1.09 10.73
N LEU A 45 -21.80 -2.40 10.55
CA LEU A 45 -22.95 -3.18 11.04
C LEU A 45 -22.93 -3.32 12.58
N VAL A 46 -21.76 -3.51 13.17
CA VAL A 46 -21.57 -3.57 14.64
C VAL A 46 -21.71 -2.17 15.26
N SER A 47 -21.23 -1.13 14.59
CA SER A 47 -21.36 0.28 14.99
C SER A 47 -22.80 0.78 15.12
N LYS A 48 -23.75 0.18 14.38
CA LYS A 48 -25.14 0.66 14.35
C LYS A 48 -25.99 0.25 15.56
N LYS A 49 -25.53 -0.69 16.41
CA LYS A 49 -26.34 -1.16 17.55
C LYS A 49 -26.15 -0.38 18.84
N ASP A 50 -24.97 0.18 19.12
CA ASP A 50 -24.70 0.80 20.44
C ASP A 50 -23.89 2.11 20.43
N GLY A 51 -23.74 2.78 19.28
CA GLY A 51 -23.05 4.09 19.21
C GLY A 51 -21.54 4.05 19.52
N SER A 52 -20.98 2.85 19.72
CA SER A 52 -19.55 2.58 19.84
C SER A 52 -19.03 2.26 18.44
N HIS A 53 -18.22 3.17 17.87
CA HIS A 53 -17.53 2.92 16.62
C HIS A 53 -16.69 1.63 16.71
N ALA A 54 -16.91 0.68 15.80
CA ALA A 54 -16.15 -0.58 15.80
C ALA A 54 -14.73 -0.41 15.23
N PHE A 55 -14.48 0.67 14.48
CA PHE A 55 -13.15 1.10 14.06
C PHE A 55 -13.06 2.62 14.08
N LEU A 56 -12.27 3.20 14.98
CA LEU A 56 -12.00 4.64 15.04
C LEU A 56 -10.50 4.89 14.88
N LEU A 57 -10.12 5.50 13.77
CA LEU A 57 -8.78 6.02 13.53
C LEU A 57 -8.77 7.50 13.88
N ASN A 58 -7.98 7.86 14.88
CA ASN A 58 -7.77 9.27 15.24
C ASN A 58 -6.28 9.56 15.45
N ILE A 59 -5.81 10.67 14.89
CA ILE A 59 -4.43 11.11 15.10
C ILE A 59 -4.42 12.02 16.32
N GLU A 60 -3.87 11.51 17.41
CA GLU A 60 -3.81 12.20 18.69
C GLU A 60 -2.45 12.88 18.85
N ASN A 61 -2.44 14.21 19.06
CA ASN A 61 -1.23 15.01 19.27
C ASN A 61 -0.14 14.87 18.17
N SER A 62 -0.52 14.61 16.91
CA SER A 62 0.37 14.52 15.73
C SER A 62 1.49 13.46 15.77
N ARG A 63 1.59 12.68 16.85
CA ARG A 63 2.65 11.67 17.07
C ARG A 63 2.10 10.28 17.35
N TYR A 64 0.84 10.19 17.77
CA TYR A 64 0.20 8.93 18.10
C TYR A 64 -0.97 8.67 17.18
N LEU A 65 -1.03 7.47 16.63
CA LEU A 65 -2.21 6.95 15.95
C LEU A 65 -3.00 6.14 16.96
N ARG A 66 -4.19 6.62 17.30
CA ARG A 66 -5.18 5.87 18.07
C ARG A 66 -6.01 5.05 17.09
N ILE A 67 -6.06 3.75 17.34
CA ILE A 67 -6.91 2.80 16.63
C ILE A 67 -7.79 2.14 17.67
N ASP A 68 -9.07 2.48 17.69
CA ASP A 68 -10.05 1.77 18.51
C ASP A 68 -10.66 0.65 17.65
N ILE A 69 -10.51 -0.61 18.06
CA ILE A 69 -11.05 -1.79 17.37
C ILE A 69 -11.96 -2.54 18.34
N ALA A 70 -13.24 -2.67 18.03
CA ALA A 70 -14.20 -3.48 18.81
C ALA A 70 -14.17 -3.24 20.34
N GLY A 71 -13.91 -2.00 20.76
CA GLY A 71 -13.84 -1.61 22.18
C GLY A 71 -12.44 -1.66 22.81
N GLU A 72 -11.41 -2.15 22.10
CA GLU A 72 -10.02 -2.08 22.52
C GLU A 72 -9.29 -0.91 21.86
N THR A 73 -8.62 -0.08 22.67
CA THR A 73 -7.85 1.08 22.21
C THR A 73 -6.38 0.71 22.07
N TYR A 74 -5.87 0.76 20.84
CA TYR A 74 -4.46 0.62 20.52
C TYR A 74 -3.84 1.99 20.21
N ARG A 75 -2.68 2.27 20.81
CA ARG A 75 -1.93 3.52 20.59
C ARG A 75 -0.58 3.19 19.97
N PHE A 76 -0.38 3.58 18.72
CA PHE A 76 0.88 3.41 18.02
C PHE A 76 1.61 4.74 17.93
N ASN A 77 2.90 4.74 18.29
CA ASN A 77 3.76 5.88 17.98
C ASN A 77 4.09 5.84 16.48
N ILE A 78 3.61 6.85 15.75
CA ILE A 78 3.82 6.99 14.30
C ILE A 78 4.86 8.06 13.95
N GLU A 79 5.52 8.67 14.92
CA GLU A 79 6.47 9.77 14.73
C GLU A 79 7.61 9.39 13.76
N ASN A 80 8.24 8.24 13.98
CA ASN A 80 9.29 7.72 13.10
C ASN A 80 8.77 7.42 11.69
N LEU A 81 7.51 6.97 11.58
CA LEU A 81 6.86 6.64 10.32
C LEU A 81 6.55 7.90 9.51
N ILE A 82 6.13 8.97 10.18
CA ILE A 82 5.93 10.30 9.56
C ILE A 82 7.26 10.89 9.09
N ILE A 83 8.33 10.78 9.89
CA ILE A 83 9.66 11.27 9.52
C ILE A 83 10.17 10.53 8.28
N PHE A 84 10.05 9.19 8.28
CA PHE A 84 10.45 8.36 7.16
C PHE A 84 9.65 8.69 5.88
N ALA A 85 8.33 8.84 6.01
CA ALA A 85 7.46 9.21 4.88
C ALA A 85 7.83 10.58 4.29
N LYS A 86 8.14 11.57 5.13
CA LYS A 86 8.61 12.89 4.69
C LYS A 86 9.94 12.80 3.93
N GLN A 87 10.91 12.06 4.46
CA GLN A 87 12.22 11.89 3.79
C GLN A 87 12.08 11.22 2.42
N ILE A 88 11.22 10.21 2.31
CA ILE A 88 10.93 9.57 1.02
C ILE A 88 10.26 10.55 0.05
N LEU A 89 9.28 11.32 0.53
CA LEU A 89 8.56 12.29 -0.29
C LEU A 89 9.50 13.38 -0.84
N GLU A 90 10.44 13.86 -0.02
CA GLU A 90 11.46 14.81 -0.46
C GLU A 90 12.38 14.22 -1.53
N ARG A 91 12.91 13.01 -1.31
CA ARG A 91 13.75 12.33 -2.31
C ARG A 91 13.00 12.06 -3.61
N LEU A 92 11.71 11.69 -3.53
CA LEU A 92 10.87 11.54 -4.71
C LEU A 92 10.70 12.85 -5.46
N LYS A 93 10.49 13.96 -4.74
CA LYS A 93 10.35 15.29 -5.33
C LYS A 93 11.64 15.74 -6.01
N GLU A 94 12.79 15.45 -5.42
CA GLU A 94 14.11 15.71 -6.03
C GLU A 94 14.32 14.87 -7.28
N ALA A 95 14.01 13.57 -7.23
CA ALA A 95 14.08 12.69 -8.39
C ALA A 95 13.14 13.15 -9.51
N PHE A 96 11.93 13.59 -9.18
CA PHE A 96 10.98 14.15 -10.15
C PHE A 96 11.49 15.44 -10.78
N ARG A 97 12.08 16.36 -10.00
CA ARG A 97 12.72 17.57 -10.55
C ARG A 97 13.85 17.23 -11.50
N PHE A 98 14.74 16.31 -11.10
CA PHE A 98 15.84 15.86 -11.95
C PHE A 98 15.34 15.30 -13.28
N ILE A 99 14.29 14.48 -13.25
CA ILE A 99 13.64 13.94 -14.45
C ILE A 99 13.06 15.08 -15.31
N MET A 100 12.34 16.03 -14.70
CA MET A 100 11.77 17.19 -15.39
C MET A 100 12.84 18.06 -16.06
N ASP A 101 13.94 18.36 -15.37
CA ASP A 101 15.04 19.18 -15.89
C ASP A 101 15.78 18.46 -17.02
N THR A 102 15.86 17.13 -16.97
CA THR A 102 16.47 16.30 -18.02
C THR A 102 15.58 16.17 -19.26
N LEU A 103 14.25 16.25 -19.11
CA LEU A 103 13.27 16.17 -20.21
C LEU A 103 12.89 17.53 -20.79
N GLY A 104 13.16 18.62 -20.07
CA GLY A 104 12.93 20.00 -20.51
C GLY A 104 14.12 20.65 -21.24
N SER A 105 15.26 19.95 -21.32
CA SER A 105 16.43 20.27 -22.16
C SER A 105 16.37 19.53 -23.49
#